data_AF-A0A3B0UA07-F1
#
_entry.id   AF-A0A3B0UA07-F1
#
_cell.length_a   1.000
_cell.length_b   1.000
_cell.length_c   1.000
_cell.angle_alpha   90.00
_cell.angle_beta   90.00
_cell.angle_gamma   90.00
#
_symmetry.space_group_name_H-M   'P 1'
#
loop_
_entity.id
_entity.type
_entity.pdbx_description
1 polymer ?
#
loop_
_entity_poly.entity_id
_entity_poly.type
_entity_poly.pdbx_seq_one_letter_code
_entity_poly.pdbx_strand_id
1 'polypeptide(L)'
;TENIQLGDLIIQAGGILESASMAHIDIARRIIDTTSAKQRTNQLAQTFRFPIGKDLKLADSVKNFKLFPFDHIFIRKSFSYTPQLLVSIGGEVNFPGKYTIETRNERVSDLIRQAGNITPQAFVKGASLIRKRTSHLLHQKAIETVNAANDARKNKIITSNSNYNVIGLDLEKILNHPGSAADLILRPGDSIRVLRKSQTVEVQGAVYRPNVIPFVEGWTLQQYISNAGGFTKDAIRRNIYVIYANGSVKKTSSFIGVNYPKIEPGAEIIVPLKPKKSARLSAATAIGLSTALASLSLMIVTIAKTIKP
;
A
#
# COMPACT_ATOMS: atom_id res chain seq x y z
N THR A 1 -6.38 0.32 -52.55
CA THR A 1 -6.60 1.02 -51.26
C THR A 1 -6.95 2.48 -51.49
N GLU A 2 -7.71 2.77 -52.54
CA GLU A 2 -8.10 4.14 -52.85
C GLU A 2 -9.39 4.45 -52.10
N ASN A 3 -9.43 5.62 -51.45
CA ASN A 3 -10.63 6.23 -50.86
C ASN A 3 -11.02 5.80 -49.43
N ILE A 4 -10.05 5.43 -48.57
CA ILE A 4 -10.34 5.25 -47.14
C ILE A 4 -10.70 6.62 -46.54
N GLN A 5 -11.87 6.68 -45.91
CA GLN A 5 -12.32 7.84 -45.18
C GLN A 5 -11.98 7.72 -43.70
N LEU A 6 -11.80 8.87 -43.05
CA LEU A 6 -11.49 8.94 -41.62
C LEU A 6 -12.61 8.33 -40.76
N GLY A 7 -13.89 8.49 -41.15
CA GLY A 7 -15.01 7.90 -40.42
C GLY A 7 -14.94 6.38 -40.35
N ASP A 8 -14.68 5.73 -41.49
CA ASP A 8 -14.58 4.27 -41.59
C ASP A 8 -13.44 3.73 -40.71
N LEU A 9 -12.29 4.41 -40.73
CA LEU A 9 -11.12 4.01 -39.95
C LEU A 9 -11.36 4.18 -38.44
N ILE A 10 -12.07 5.23 -38.02
CA ILE A 10 -12.46 5.42 -36.60
C ILE A 10 -13.43 4.30 -36.18
N ILE A 11 -14.42 3.95 -37.00
CA ILE A 11 -15.35 2.85 -36.71
C ILE A 11 -14.60 1.52 -36.64
N GLN A 12 -13.69 1.25 -37.58
CA GLN A 12 -12.86 0.05 -37.60
C GLN A 12 -11.94 -0.05 -36.37
N ALA A 13 -11.50 1.08 -35.83
CA ALA A 13 -10.73 1.16 -34.59
C ALA A 13 -11.56 0.99 -33.30
N GLY A 14 -12.88 0.75 -33.41
CA GLY A 14 -13.80 0.57 -32.28
C GLY A 14 -14.54 1.85 -31.87
N GLY A 15 -14.52 2.89 -32.70
CA GLY A 15 -15.23 4.15 -32.47
C GLY A 15 -14.46 5.14 -31.59
N ILE A 16 -15.13 6.23 -31.21
CA ILE A 16 -14.58 7.23 -30.29
C ILE A 16 -14.85 6.79 -28.85
N LEU A 17 -13.79 6.67 -28.05
CA LEU A 17 -13.90 6.40 -26.61
C LEU A 17 -14.57 7.58 -25.89
N GLU A 18 -15.37 7.31 -24.86
CA GLU A 18 -15.96 8.36 -23.99
C GLU A 18 -14.91 9.32 -23.43
N SER A 19 -13.69 8.81 -23.19
CA SER A 19 -12.55 9.61 -22.73
C SER A 19 -12.11 10.73 -23.68
N ALA A 20 -12.54 10.70 -24.93
CA ALA A 20 -12.29 11.73 -25.94
C ALA A 20 -13.44 12.75 -26.08
N SER A 21 -14.49 12.66 -25.24
CA SER A 21 -15.60 13.63 -25.25
C SER A 21 -15.08 15.05 -24.98
N MET A 22 -15.42 15.99 -25.86
CA MET A 22 -14.90 17.38 -25.87
C MET A 22 -13.43 17.54 -26.24
N ALA A 23 -12.75 16.48 -26.69
CA ALA A 23 -11.42 16.59 -27.29
C ALA A 23 -11.52 16.95 -28.79
N HIS A 24 -10.38 16.89 -29.47
CA HIS A 24 -10.28 17.08 -30.91
C HIS A 24 -9.50 15.93 -31.55
N ILE A 25 -9.78 15.71 -32.84
CA ILE A 25 -9.06 14.80 -33.71
C ILE A 25 -8.00 15.64 -34.43
N ASP A 26 -6.73 15.33 -34.25
CA ASP A 26 -5.63 15.91 -35.03
C ASP A 26 -5.19 14.90 -36.11
N ILE A 27 -5.05 15.34 -37.35
CA ILE A 27 -4.49 14.55 -38.44
C ILE A 27 -3.22 15.25 -38.91
N ALA A 28 -2.08 14.59 -38.74
CA ALA A 28 -0.80 15.08 -39.24
C ALA A 28 -0.50 14.43 -40.59
N ARG A 29 -0.40 15.26 -41.62
CA ARG A 29 -0.02 14.87 -42.98
C ARG A 29 1.36 15.41 -43.32
N ARG A 30 2.27 14.53 -43.73
CA ARG A 30 3.60 14.95 -44.18
C ARG A 30 3.48 15.78 -45.47
N ILE A 31 4.17 16.91 -45.54
CA ILE A 31 4.29 17.69 -46.77
C ILE A 31 5.42 17.05 -47.59
N ILE A 32 5.09 16.46 -48.74
CA ILE A 32 6.07 15.94 -49.69
C ILE A 32 6.12 16.92 -50.84
N ASP A 33 7.09 17.83 -50.81
CA ASP A 33 7.33 18.73 -51.93
C ASP A 33 8.19 18.00 -52.98
N THR A 34 7.54 17.45 -54.00
CA THR A 34 8.22 16.78 -55.12
C THR A 34 8.56 17.72 -56.27
N THR A 35 8.15 18.99 -56.20
CA THR A 35 8.20 19.92 -57.37
C THR A 35 9.11 21.12 -57.14
N SER A 36 9.33 21.54 -55.88
CA SER A 36 10.20 22.68 -55.55
C SER A 36 11.65 22.25 -55.33
N ALA A 37 12.36 21.95 -56.42
CA ALA A 37 13.82 21.74 -56.38
C ALA A 37 14.63 23.00 -55.96
N LYS A 38 13.99 24.13 -55.63
CA LYS A 38 14.66 25.42 -55.36
C LYS A 38 14.29 26.14 -54.05
N GLN A 39 13.36 25.65 -53.24
CA GLN A 39 13.05 26.26 -51.93
C GLN A 39 12.76 25.19 -50.89
N ARG A 40 13.65 25.05 -49.88
CA ARG A 40 13.36 24.24 -48.70
C ARG A 40 12.30 24.99 -47.87
N THR A 41 11.08 24.48 -47.86
CA THR A 41 10.04 24.91 -46.91
C THR A 41 10.41 24.44 -45.50
N ASN A 42 10.24 25.31 -44.49
CA ASN A 42 10.40 24.97 -43.07
C ASN A 42 9.19 24.21 -42.50
N GLN A 43 8.10 24.07 -43.26
CA GLN A 43 6.92 23.31 -42.84
C GLN A 43 7.05 21.85 -43.28
N LEU A 44 7.19 20.94 -42.31
CA LEU A 44 7.36 19.51 -42.55
C LEU A 44 6.04 18.74 -42.62
N ALA A 45 4.96 19.29 -42.06
CA ALA A 45 3.65 18.66 -41.99
C ALA A 45 2.52 19.69 -41.93
N GLN A 46 1.37 19.32 -42.48
CA GLN A 46 0.10 20.01 -42.32
C GLN A 46 -0.74 19.28 -41.27
N THR A 47 -1.36 20.03 -40.36
CA THR A 47 -2.26 19.45 -39.36
C THR A 47 -3.70 19.86 -39.65
N PHE A 48 -4.61 18.89 -39.69
CA PHE A 48 -6.05 19.11 -39.77
C PHE A 48 -6.68 18.80 -38.41
N ARG A 49 -7.48 19.73 -37.89
CA ARG A 49 -8.11 19.59 -36.58
C ARG A 49 -9.62 19.57 -36.71
N PHE A 50 -10.25 18.57 -36.10
CA PHE A 50 -11.70 18.41 -36.08
C PHE A 50 -12.22 18.34 -34.64
N PRO A 51 -13.30 19.07 -34.30
CA PRO A 51 -13.91 18.97 -32.98
C PRO A 51 -14.68 17.65 -32.82
N ILE A 52 -14.69 17.09 -31.60
CA ILE A 52 -15.53 15.95 -31.24
C ILE A 52 -16.76 16.48 -30.49
N GLY A 53 -17.95 16.15 -30.98
CA GLY A 53 -19.22 16.49 -30.34
C GLY A 53 -19.38 15.81 -28.97
N LYS A 54 -20.20 16.39 -28.07
CA LYS A 54 -20.49 15.81 -26.74
C LYS A 54 -21.14 14.42 -26.83
N ASP A 55 -21.83 14.15 -27.93
CA ASP A 55 -22.49 12.89 -28.26
C ASP A 55 -21.57 11.86 -28.91
N LEU A 56 -20.27 12.17 -29.04
CA LEU A 56 -19.26 11.32 -29.67
C LEU A 56 -19.58 10.96 -31.12
N LYS A 57 -20.52 11.68 -31.75
CA LYS A 57 -20.85 11.48 -33.15
C LYS A 57 -19.84 12.23 -34.01
N LEU A 58 -19.43 11.55 -35.08
CA LEU A 58 -18.59 12.15 -36.10
C LEU A 58 -19.43 13.19 -36.86
N ALA A 59 -18.94 14.42 -36.93
CA ALA A 59 -19.46 15.40 -37.86
C ALA A 59 -19.23 14.91 -39.30
N ASP A 60 -20.07 15.32 -40.24
CA ASP A 60 -19.97 14.84 -41.63
C ASP A 60 -18.67 15.27 -42.30
N SER A 61 -18.08 16.39 -41.86
CA SER A 61 -16.73 16.82 -42.26
C SER A 61 -15.63 15.83 -41.85
N VAL A 62 -15.83 15.10 -40.75
CA VAL A 62 -14.90 14.08 -40.25
C VAL A 62 -15.17 12.75 -40.94
N LYS A 63 -16.44 12.37 -41.08
CA LYS A 63 -16.82 11.10 -41.75
C LYS A 63 -16.23 11.03 -43.15
N ASN A 64 -16.38 12.11 -43.91
CA ASN A 64 -16.02 12.17 -45.32
C ASN A 64 -14.58 12.64 -45.57
N PHE A 65 -13.78 12.85 -44.51
CA PHE A 65 -12.40 13.32 -44.69
C PHE A 65 -11.54 12.23 -45.33
N LYS A 66 -11.00 12.52 -46.52
CA LYS A 66 -10.18 11.59 -47.28
C LYS A 66 -8.77 11.51 -46.71
N LEU A 67 -8.37 10.30 -46.35
CA LEU A 67 -7.03 10.01 -45.86
C LEU A 67 -6.06 9.70 -47.01
N PHE A 68 -4.79 10.03 -46.79
CA PHE A 68 -3.69 9.71 -47.68
C PHE A 68 -2.68 8.80 -46.97
N PRO A 69 -1.86 8.05 -47.72
CA PRO A 69 -0.79 7.25 -47.13
C PRO A 69 0.09 8.09 -46.19
N PHE A 70 0.47 7.51 -45.06
CA PHE A 70 1.28 8.14 -44.00
C PHE A 70 0.59 9.26 -43.20
N ASP A 71 -0.74 9.44 -43.33
CA ASP A 71 -1.49 10.28 -42.39
C ASP A 71 -1.46 9.65 -40.98
N HIS A 72 -1.14 10.46 -39.98
CA HIS A 72 -1.19 10.05 -38.57
C HIS A 72 -2.41 10.69 -37.89
N ILE A 73 -3.27 9.86 -37.31
CA ILE A 73 -4.50 10.29 -36.68
C ILE A 73 -4.36 10.20 -35.16
N PHE A 74 -4.60 11.31 -34.47
CA PHE A 74 -4.55 11.41 -33.02
C PHE A 74 -5.92 11.79 -32.47
N ILE A 75 -6.50 10.92 -31.66
CA ILE A 75 -7.69 11.22 -30.86
C ILE A 75 -7.23 11.40 -29.42
N ARG A 76 -7.19 12.64 -28.93
CA ARG A 76 -6.70 12.94 -27.58
C ARG A 76 -7.78 12.64 -26.55
N LYS A 77 -7.37 12.23 -25.35
CA LYS A 77 -8.28 12.23 -24.19
C LYS A 77 -8.57 13.66 -23.78
N SER A 78 -9.82 13.93 -23.42
CA SER A 78 -10.20 15.21 -22.85
C SER A 78 -9.55 15.38 -21.49
N PHE A 79 -9.02 16.58 -21.23
CA PHE A 79 -8.42 16.92 -19.93
C PHE A 79 -9.46 16.90 -18.80
N SER A 80 -10.75 17.12 -19.14
CA SER A 80 -11.86 17.10 -18.19
C SER A 80 -12.46 15.71 -17.97
N TYR A 81 -12.08 14.70 -18.78
CA TYR A 81 -12.60 13.36 -18.60
C TYR A 81 -11.98 12.70 -17.36
N THR A 82 -12.82 12.40 -16.38
CA THR A 82 -12.45 11.61 -15.22
C THR A 82 -13.32 10.37 -15.24
N PRO A 83 -12.77 9.15 -15.31
CA PRO A 83 -13.59 7.94 -15.15
C PRO A 83 -14.24 7.99 -13.77
N GLN A 84 -15.41 7.37 -13.62
CA GLN A 84 -16.09 7.32 -12.33
C GLN A 84 -15.17 6.71 -11.27
N LEU A 85 -14.76 7.54 -10.31
CA LEU A 85 -13.82 7.14 -9.26
C LEU A 85 -14.63 6.55 -8.13
N LEU A 86 -14.41 5.27 -7.84
CA LEU A 86 -15.19 4.55 -6.83
C LEU A 86 -14.38 4.32 -5.56
N VAL A 87 -15.10 4.39 -4.45
CA VAL A 87 -14.66 3.96 -3.12
C VAL A 87 -15.70 3.01 -2.56
N SER A 88 -15.35 2.21 -1.56
CA SER A 88 -16.30 1.35 -0.88
C SER A 88 -16.28 1.59 0.62
N ILE A 89 -17.43 1.37 1.24
CA ILE A 89 -17.58 1.37 2.69
C ILE A 89 -18.42 0.18 3.10
N GLY A 90 -18.00 -0.52 4.15
CA GLY A 90 -18.68 -1.72 4.62
C GLY A 90 -18.61 -1.88 6.13
N GLY A 91 -19.41 -2.83 6.63
CA GLY A 91 -19.59 -3.11 8.04
C GLY A 91 -20.72 -2.28 8.65
N GLU A 92 -20.52 -1.77 9.85
CA GLU A 92 -21.54 -1.11 10.68
C GLU A 92 -21.80 0.36 10.27
N VAL A 93 -22.37 0.51 9.08
CA VAL A 93 -22.92 1.76 8.52
C VAL A 93 -24.34 1.53 8.06
N ASN A 94 -25.16 2.58 7.98
CA ASN A 94 -26.56 2.45 7.59
C ASN A 94 -26.73 1.92 6.16
N PHE A 95 -25.87 2.35 5.23
CA PHE A 95 -25.87 1.93 3.84
C PHE A 95 -24.47 1.49 3.41
N PRO A 96 -24.09 0.21 3.58
CA PRO A 96 -22.82 -0.31 3.07
C PRO A 96 -22.90 -0.46 1.54
N GLY A 97 -21.80 -0.14 0.84
CA GLY A 97 -21.80 -0.19 -0.62
C GLY A 97 -20.61 0.48 -1.28
N LYS A 98 -20.74 0.70 -2.59
CA LYS A 98 -19.80 1.47 -3.40
C LYS A 98 -20.36 2.87 -3.62
N TYR A 99 -19.49 3.86 -3.49
CA TYR A 99 -19.82 5.27 -3.62
C TYR A 99 -18.88 5.92 -4.64
N THR A 100 -19.36 6.98 -5.26
CA THR A 100 -18.58 7.76 -6.22
C THR A 100 -17.88 8.88 -5.48
N ILE A 101 -16.59 9.08 -5.75
CA ILE A 101 -15.90 10.31 -5.34
C ILE A 101 -16.43 11.44 -6.20
N GLU A 102 -17.18 12.35 -5.60
CA GLU A 102 -17.78 13.53 -6.20
C GLU A 102 -16.75 14.66 -6.33
N THR A 103 -15.84 14.77 -5.36
CA THR A 103 -14.86 15.88 -5.30
C THR A 103 -13.42 15.40 -5.14
N ARG A 104 -12.46 16.17 -5.67
CA ARG A 104 -11.02 15.80 -5.58
C ARG A 104 -10.48 15.77 -4.15
N ASN A 105 -11.17 16.41 -3.21
CA ASN A 105 -10.79 16.56 -1.81
C ASN A 105 -11.70 15.75 -0.87
N GLU A 106 -12.48 14.80 -1.39
CA GLU A 106 -13.41 14.00 -0.61
C GLU A 106 -12.69 13.16 0.44
N ARG A 107 -13.27 13.09 1.63
CA ARG A 107 -12.64 12.52 2.82
C ARG A 107 -13.43 11.36 3.40
N VAL A 108 -12.81 10.69 4.36
CA VAL A 108 -13.42 9.61 5.14
C VAL A 108 -14.74 10.07 5.76
N SER A 109 -14.78 11.27 6.36
CA SER A 109 -16.00 11.80 6.97
C SER A 109 -17.13 12.02 5.95
N ASP A 110 -16.81 12.43 4.73
CA ASP A 110 -17.78 12.65 3.65
C ASP A 110 -18.43 11.33 3.22
N LEU A 111 -17.61 10.30 2.98
CA LEU A 111 -18.09 8.96 2.62
C LEU A 111 -18.94 8.34 3.74
N ILE A 112 -18.61 8.57 5.00
CA ILE A 112 -19.44 8.09 6.12
C ILE A 112 -20.80 8.77 6.13
N ARG A 113 -20.88 10.08 5.84
CA ARG A 113 -22.17 10.78 5.72
C ARG A 113 -22.98 10.27 4.53
N GLN A 114 -22.34 10.04 3.38
CA GLN A 114 -22.99 9.44 2.21
C GLN A 114 -23.53 8.03 2.50
N ALA A 115 -22.84 7.26 3.34
CA ALA A 115 -23.28 5.95 3.82
C ALA A 115 -24.42 6.00 4.87
N GLY A 116 -24.99 7.18 5.13
CA GLY A 116 -26.03 7.39 6.12
C GLY A 116 -25.52 7.41 7.56
N ASN A 117 -24.22 7.61 7.79
CA ASN A 117 -23.51 7.48 9.07
C ASN A 117 -23.36 6.04 9.59
N ILE A 118 -22.63 5.90 10.70
CA ILE A 118 -22.40 4.62 11.39
C ILE A 118 -23.63 4.17 12.18
N THR A 119 -23.80 2.86 12.36
CA THR A 119 -24.88 2.29 13.19
C THR A 119 -24.56 2.40 14.69
N PRO A 120 -25.55 2.27 15.60
CA PRO A 120 -25.30 2.22 17.05
C PRO A 120 -24.39 1.07 17.51
N GLN A 121 -24.30 -0.01 16.72
CA GLN A 121 -23.47 -1.19 16.99
C GLN A 121 -22.03 -1.04 16.48
N ALA A 122 -21.74 0.05 15.76
CA ALA A 122 -20.44 0.34 15.19
C ALA A 122 -19.39 0.51 16.29
N PHE A 123 -18.26 -0.18 16.11
CA PHE A 123 -17.08 0.05 16.91
C PHE A 123 -16.21 1.09 16.23
N VAL A 124 -16.38 2.33 16.64
CA VAL A 124 -15.66 3.51 16.10
C VAL A 124 -14.15 3.30 16.08
N LYS A 125 -13.58 2.72 17.15
CA LYS A 125 -12.14 2.42 17.25
C LYS A 125 -11.68 1.23 16.40
N GLY A 126 -12.62 0.49 15.81
CA GLY A 126 -12.36 -0.62 14.87
C GLY A 126 -12.39 -0.19 13.40
N ALA A 127 -12.55 1.10 13.11
CA ALA A 127 -12.61 1.59 11.74
C ALA A 127 -11.23 1.59 11.07
N SER A 128 -11.15 1.09 9.84
CA SER A 128 -9.91 1.01 9.08
C SER A 128 -10.10 1.41 7.62
N LEU A 129 -9.05 1.96 7.01
CA LEU A 129 -8.96 2.28 5.59
C LEU A 129 -8.00 1.28 4.92
N ILE A 130 -8.50 0.57 3.93
CA ILE A 130 -7.74 -0.35 3.10
C ILE A 130 -7.42 0.38 1.79
N ARG A 131 -6.13 0.55 1.51
CA ARG A 131 -5.65 1.31 0.36
C ARG A 131 -4.62 0.53 -0.45
N LYS A 132 -4.81 0.47 -1.77
CA LYS A 132 -3.85 -0.17 -2.68
C LYS A 132 -2.49 0.57 -2.65
N ARG A 133 -1.40 -0.20 -2.61
CA ARG A 133 -0.04 0.34 -2.63
C ARG A 133 0.33 0.79 -4.04
N THR A 134 0.68 2.05 -4.20
CA THR A 134 1.04 2.65 -5.51
C THR A 134 2.49 2.43 -5.92
N SER A 135 3.41 2.19 -4.98
CA SER A 135 4.85 2.08 -5.24
C SER A 135 5.41 0.70 -4.93
N HIS A 136 4.94 -0.34 -5.63
CA HIS A 136 5.43 -1.71 -5.42
C HIS A 136 6.96 -1.79 -5.63
N LEU A 137 7.50 -1.17 -6.69
CA LEU A 137 8.92 -1.26 -7.03
C LEU A 137 9.86 -0.57 -6.03
N LEU A 138 9.53 0.64 -5.58
CA LEU A 138 10.33 1.34 -4.57
C LEU A 138 10.26 0.62 -3.22
N HIS A 139 9.08 0.12 -2.86
CA HIS A 139 8.92 -0.63 -1.64
C HIS A 139 9.66 -1.97 -1.68
N GLN A 140 9.60 -2.68 -2.79
CA GLN A 140 10.34 -3.92 -3.01
C GLN A 140 11.84 -3.68 -2.92
N LYS A 141 12.38 -2.66 -3.61
CA LYS A 141 13.79 -2.27 -3.49
C LYS A 141 14.17 -1.89 -2.06
N ALA A 142 13.32 -1.15 -1.34
CA ALA A 142 13.58 -0.79 0.05
C ALA A 142 13.56 -2.00 0.99
N ILE A 143 12.68 -2.98 0.75
CA ILE A 143 12.69 -4.23 1.50
C ILE A 143 13.94 -5.05 1.18
N GLU A 144 14.32 -5.14 -0.09
CA GLU A 144 15.52 -5.86 -0.54
C GLU A 144 16.79 -5.28 0.09
N THR A 145 16.93 -3.94 0.11
CA THR A 145 18.08 -3.29 0.77
C THR A 145 18.07 -3.52 2.28
N VAL A 146 16.90 -3.47 2.92
CA VAL A 146 16.77 -3.74 4.36
C VAL A 146 17.05 -5.22 4.68
N ASN A 147 16.60 -6.16 3.85
CA ASN A 147 16.85 -7.58 4.04
C ASN A 147 18.32 -7.93 3.79
N ALA A 148 18.95 -7.38 2.76
CA ALA A 148 20.38 -7.54 2.51
C ALA A 148 21.23 -6.99 3.68
N ALA A 149 20.81 -5.88 4.30
CA ALA A 149 21.44 -5.36 5.51
C ALA A 149 21.16 -6.23 6.75
N ASN A 150 20.03 -6.94 6.79
CA ASN A 150 19.58 -7.75 7.93
C ASN A 150 20.00 -9.23 7.88
N ASP A 151 20.56 -9.74 6.78
CA ASP A 151 21.13 -11.09 6.71
C ASP A 151 22.23 -11.32 7.78
N ALA A 152 22.88 -10.25 8.24
CA ALA A 152 23.80 -10.29 9.38
C ALA A 152 23.13 -10.50 10.76
N ARG A 153 21.80 -10.34 10.87
CA ARG A 153 21.04 -10.39 12.15
C ARG A 153 19.92 -11.45 12.21
N LYS A 154 19.68 -12.25 11.17
CA LYS A 154 18.67 -13.34 11.12
C LYS A 154 17.24 -12.97 11.53
N ASN A 155 16.90 -11.68 11.62
CA ASN A 155 15.53 -11.23 11.83
C ASN A 155 14.84 -11.10 10.47
N LYS A 156 14.31 -12.21 9.95
CA LYS A 156 13.45 -12.21 8.77
C LYS A 156 12.26 -11.30 9.05
N ILE A 157 12.19 -10.14 8.39
CA ILE A 157 11.00 -9.29 8.40
C ILE A 157 9.89 -10.15 7.81
N ILE A 158 8.81 -10.36 8.58
CA ILE A 158 7.61 -11.05 8.08
C ILE A 158 6.95 -10.09 7.09
N THR A 159 7.33 -10.21 5.82
CA THR A 159 6.71 -9.47 4.74
C THR A 159 5.38 -10.13 4.42
N SER A 160 4.28 -9.57 4.94
CA SER A 160 2.96 -9.95 4.44
C SER A 160 2.84 -9.39 3.03
N ASN A 161 2.79 -10.26 2.02
CA ASN A 161 2.79 -9.92 0.60
C ASN A 161 1.44 -9.34 0.14
N SER A 162 0.88 -8.41 0.92
CA SER A 162 -0.37 -7.76 0.62
C SER A 162 -0.11 -6.53 -0.25
N ASN A 163 -0.80 -6.47 -1.39
CA ASN A 163 -0.84 -5.29 -2.27
C ASN A 163 -1.58 -4.10 -1.63
N TYR A 164 -2.04 -4.23 -0.39
CA TYR A 164 -2.83 -3.26 0.34
C TYR A 164 -2.18 -2.86 1.67
N ASN A 165 -2.29 -1.58 1.98
CA ASN A 165 -2.03 -1.05 3.32
C ASN A 165 -3.34 -1.01 4.11
N VAL A 166 -3.30 -1.45 5.37
CA VAL A 166 -4.37 -1.23 6.34
C VAL A 166 -3.96 -0.04 7.21
N ILE A 167 -4.78 1.00 7.19
CA ILE A 167 -4.55 2.24 7.93
C ILE A 167 -5.64 2.34 8.99
N GLY A 168 -5.25 2.24 10.26
CA GLY A 168 -6.20 2.41 11.36
C GLY A 168 -6.72 3.85 11.42
N LEU A 169 -8.04 4.01 11.46
CA LEU A 169 -8.68 5.31 11.53
C LEU A 169 -9.02 5.64 12.99
N ASP A 170 -8.80 6.90 13.37
CA ASP A 170 -9.36 7.47 14.59
C ASP A 170 -10.71 8.10 14.25
N LEU A 171 -11.71 7.24 14.07
CA LEU A 171 -12.99 7.67 13.54
C LEU A 171 -13.73 8.61 14.52
N GLU A 172 -13.51 8.47 15.82
CA GLU A 172 -14.07 9.38 16.83
C GLU A 172 -13.57 10.81 16.60
N LYS A 173 -12.25 10.96 16.40
CA LYS A 173 -11.66 12.25 16.07
C LYS A 173 -12.14 12.79 14.72
N ILE A 174 -12.27 11.93 13.71
CA ILE A 174 -12.71 12.30 12.35
C ILE A 174 -14.15 12.82 12.36
N LEU A 175 -15.07 12.13 13.05
CA LEU A 175 -16.48 12.53 13.12
C LEU A 175 -16.66 13.82 13.93
N ASN A 176 -15.89 14.00 15.01
CA ASN A 176 -15.94 15.21 15.83
C ASN A 176 -15.24 16.42 15.17
N HIS A 177 -14.23 16.18 14.32
CA HIS A 177 -13.48 17.23 13.62
C HIS A 177 -13.28 16.89 12.13
N PRO A 178 -14.35 16.96 11.31
CA PRO A 178 -14.25 16.75 9.87
C PRO A 178 -13.24 17.69 9.21
N GLY A 179 -12.50 17.21 8.21
CA GLY A 179 -11.46 17.99 7.54
C GLY A 179 -10.11 18.08 8.26
N SER A 180 -10.02 17.57 9.50
CA SER A 180 -8.75 17.52 10.26
C SER A 180 -7.69 16.65 9.58
N ALA A 181 -6.45 16.68 10.10
CA ALA A 181 -5.37 15.82 9.60
C ALA A 181 -5.64 14.31 9.77
N ALA A 182 -6.55 13.94 10.68
CA ALA A 182 -6.98 12.55 10.85
C ALA A 182 -7.98 12.12 9.77
N ASP A 183 -8.71 13.06 9.18
CA ASP A 183 -9.75 12.82 8.17
C ASP A 183 -9.12 12.70 6.78
N LEU A 184 -8.64 11.50 6.46
CA LEU A 184 -7.86 11.26 5.26
C LEU A 184 -8.66 11.53 3.98
N ILE A 185 -8.02 12.16 2.99
CA ILE A 185 -8.54 12.27 1.63
C ILE A 185 -8.58 10.87 0.99
N LEU A 186 -9.70 10.54 0.38
CA LEU A 186 -9.95 9.27 -0.27
C LEU A 186 -9.27 9.20 -1.64
N ARG A 187 -8.94 7.97 -2.04
CA ARG A 187 -8.36 7.66 -3.34
C ARG A 187 -9.22 6.62 -4.05
N PRO A 188 -9.21 6.61 -5.39
CA PRO A 188 -9.90 5.58 -6.15
C PRO A 188 -9.47 4.17 -5.71
N GLY A 189 -10.45 3.32 -5.42
CA GLY A 189 -10.25 1.95 -4.95
C GLY A 189 -9.98 1.82 -3.45
N ASP A 190 -10.05 2.91 -2.67
CA ASP A 190 -10.04 2.82 -1.22
C ASP A 190 -11.29 2.10 -0.69
N SER A 191 -11.12 1.36 0.41
CA SER A 191 -12.20 0.68 1.09
C SER A 191 -12.17 0.98 2.59
N ILE A 192 -13.24 1.57 3.12
CA ILE A 192 -13.42 1.79 4.55
C ILE A 192 -14.17 0.60 5.14
N ARG A 193 -13.68 0.10 6.27
CA ARG A 193 -14.36 -0.95 7.02
C ARG A 193 -14.60 -0.51 8.45
N VAL A 194 -15.86 -0.43 8.84
CA VAL A 194 -16.29 -0.13 10.21
C VAL A 194 -16.75 -1.43 10.86
N LEU A 195 -15.98 -1.95 11.82
CA LEU A 195 -16.31 -3.23 12.44
C LEU A 195 -17.42 -3.08 13.49
N ARG A 196 -18.12 -4.18 13.76
CA ARG A 196 -18.98 -4.31 14.94
C ARG A 196 -18.13 -4.44 16.20
N LYS A 197 -18.65 -3.96 17.33
CA LYS A 197 -18.00 -4.13 18.63
C LYS A 197 -17.88 -5.62 18.97
N SER A 198 -16.66 -6.13 18.94
CA SER A 198 -16.36 -7.48 19.43
C SER A 198 -16.55 -7.53 20.94
N GLN A 199 -16.82 -8.74 21.46
CA GLN A 199 -16.91 -9.02 22.89
C GLN A 199 -15.76 -9.91 23.36
N THR A 200 -14.71 -10.04 22.55
CA THR A 200 -13.58 -10.94 22.81
C THR A 200 -12.23 -10.26 22.57
N VAL A 201 -11.20 -10.85 23.15
CA VAL A 201 -9.77 -10.55 22.95
C VAL A 201 -9.10 -11.88 22.62
N GLU A 202 -8.23 -11.88 21.62
CA GLU A 202 -7.48 -13.06 21.24
C GLU A 202 -6.07 -13.03 21.83
N VAL A 203 -5.59 -14.16 22.34
CA VAL A 203 -4.22 -14.29 22.87
C VAL A 203 -3.49 -15.39 22.12
N GLN A 204 -2.40 -15.02 21.44
CA GLN A 204 -1.59 -15.92 20.63
C GLN A 204 -0.10 -15.88 20.98
N GLY A 205 0.63 -16.87 20.47
CA GLY A 205 2.09 -16.96 20.55
C GLY A 205 2.59 -17.74 21.76
N ALA A 206 3.63 -17.22 22.43
CA ALA A 206 4.37 -17.88 23.50
C ALA A 206 3.63 -17.86 24.86
N VAL A 207 2.41 -18.39 24.87
CA VAL A 207 1.57 -18.64 26.05
C VAL A 207 1.24 -20.12 26.14
N TYR A 208 0.94 -20.62 27.35
CA TYR A 208 0.68 -22.06 27.54
C TYR A 208 -0.58 -22.55 26.81
N ARG A 209 -1.61 -21.70 26.71
CA ARG A 209 -2.87 -22.03 26.04
C ARG A 209 -3.37 -20.83 25.22
N PRO A 210 -2.94 -20.69 23.95
CA PRO A 210 -3.52 -19.71 23.03
C PRO A 210 -5.04 -19.90 22.93
N ASN A 211 -5.80 -18.82 23.13
CA ASN A 211 -7.26 -18.86 23.16
C ASN A 211 -7.89 -17.49 22.88
N VAL A 212 -9.20 -17.51 22.66
CA VAL A 212 -10.06 -16.32 22.62
C VAL A 212 -10.76 -16.19 23.97
N ILE A 213 -10.67 -15.01 24.58
CA ILE A 213 -11.14 -14.71 25.93
C ILE A 213 -12.22 -13.61 25.84
N PRO A 214 -13.33 -13.69 26.59
CA PRO A 214 -14.28 -12.57 26.68
C PRO A 214 -13.58 -11.28 27.11
N PHE A 215 -13.92 -10.17 26.45
CA PHE A 215 -13.41 -8.86 26.82
C PHE A 215 -14.02 -8.45 28.16
N VAL A 216 -13.15 -8.16 29.13
CA VAL A 216 -13.52 -7.60 30.41
C VAL A 216 -12.93 -6.21 30.53
N GLU A 217 -13.78 -5.23 30.83
CA GLU A 217 -13.37 -3.85 30.96
C GLU A 217 -12.41 -3.67 32.15
N GLY A 218 -11.34 -2.91 31.95
CA GLY A 218 -10.30 -2.67 32.95
C GLY A 218 -9.26 -3.78 33.08
N TRP A 219 -9.46 -4.96 32.45
CA TRP A 219 -8.43 -6.00 32.47
C TRP A 219 -7.14 -5.54 31.78
N THR A 220 -6.04 -5.80 32.45
CA THR A 220 -4.68 -5.57 31.98
C THR A 220 -4.25 -6.67 31.00
N LEU A 221 -3.28 -6.35 30.17
CA LEU A 221 -2.63 -7.32 29.27
C LEU A 221 -2.17 -8.58 30.02
N GLN A 222 -1.65 -8.43 31.23
CA GLN A 222 -1.18 -9.53 32.06
C GLN A 222 -2.30 -10.44 32.54
N GLN A 223 -3.48 -9.90 32.85
CA GLN A 223 -4.63 -10.72 33.23
C GLN A 223 -5.08 -11.63 32.08
N TYR A 224 -5.12 -11.10 30.85
CA TYR A 224 -5.39 -11.93 29.66
C TYR A 224 -4.32 -13.01 29.45
N ILE A 225 -3.04 -12.68 29.61
CA ILE A 225 -1.96 -13.67 29.48
C ILE A 225 -2.03 -14.74 30.58
N SER A 226 -2.32 -14.35 31.82
CA SER A 226 -2.51 -15.30 32.92
C SER A 226 -3.70 -16.24 32.66
N ASN A 227 -4.79 -15.71 32.08
CA ASN A 227 -5.95 -16.53 31.69
C ASN A 227 -5.61 -17.50 30.53
N ALA A 228 -4.67 -17.13 29.66
CA ALA A 228 -4.06 -18.02 28.66
C ALA A 228 -3.01 -19.01 29.24
N GLY A 229 -3.01 -19.22 30.56
CA GLY A 229 -2.09 -20.11 31.28
C GLY A 229 -0.71 -19.52 31.58
N GLY A 230 -0.50 -18.23 31.28
CA GLY A 230 0.77 -17.53 31.49
C GLY A 230 1.76 -17.72 30.34
N PHE A 231 2.94 -17.12 30.50
CA PHE A 231 4.02 -17.16 29.52
C PHE A 231 4.74 -18.51 29.50
N THR A 232 5.05 -19.02 28.31
CA THR A 232 5.99 -20.14 28.16
C THR A 232 7.43 -19.72 28.50
N LYS A 233 8.33 -20.70 28.69
CA LYS A 233 9.76 -20.45 29.05
C LYS A 233 10.50 -19.65 27.97
N ASP A 234 10.11 -19.83 26.73
CA ASP A 234 10.65 -19.20 25.55
C ASP A 234 9.97 -17.87 25.18
N ALA A 235 9.04 -17.35 25.98
CA ALA A 235 8.38 -16.08 25.69
C ALA A 235 9.27 -14.83 25.85
N ILE A 236 9.12 -13.85 24.95
CA ILE A 236 9.69 -12.49 25.09
C ILE A 236 8.69 -11.58 25.80
N ARG A 237 8.83 -11.45 27.12
CA ARG A 237 7.91 -10.68 27.97
C ARG A 237 7.98 -9.15 27.83
N ARG A 238 9.04 -8.62 27.21
CA ARG A 238 9.29 -7.17 27.08
C ARG A 238 8.78 -6.56 25.77
N ASN A 239 8.48 -7.39 24.76
CA ASN A 239 8.08 -6.95 23.42
C ASN A 239 6.76 -7.62 23.02
N ILE A 240 5.75 -7.51 23.87
CA ILE A 240 4.43 -8.05 23.57
C ILE A 240 3.73 -7.05 22.66
N TYR A 241 3.09 -7.54 21.60
CA TYR A 241 2.38 -6.72 20.63
C TYR A 241 0.87 -6.84 20.86
N VAL A 242 0.17 -5.71 20.72
CA VAL A 242 -1.29 -5.65 20.73
C VAL A 242 -1.71 -5.10 19.37
N ILE A 243 -2.41 -5.91 18.59
CA ILE A 243 -3.05 -5.50 17.34
C ILE A 243 -4.49 -5.11 17.69
N TYR A 244 -4.87 -3.87 17.41
CA TYR A 244 -6.22 -3.38 17.64
C TYR A 244 -7.14 -3.68 16.45
N ALA A 245 -8.45 -3.63 16.66
CA ALA A 245 -9.45 -3.93 15.63
C ALA A 245 -9.30 -3.07 14.35
N ASN A 246 -8.81 -1.83 14.47
CA ASN A 246 -8.52 -0.97 13.31
C ASN A 246 -7.20 -1.31 12.58
N GLY A 247 -6.46 -2.33 13.05
CA GLY A 247 -5.17 -2.75 12.50
C GLY A 247 -3.97 -1.96 13.02
N SER A 248 -4.16 -0.99 13.93
CA SER A 248 -3.04 -0.33 14.60
C SER A 248 -2.34 -1.29 15.55
N VAL A 249 -1.03 -1.10 15.76
CA VAL A 249 -0.21 -1.98 16.61
C VAL A 249 0.46 -1.15 17.69
N LYS A 250 0.33 -1.56 18.95
CA LYS A 250 1.13 -1.05 20.06
C LYS A 250 1.99 -2.17 20.64
N LYS A 251 3.10 -1.79 21.27
CA LYS A 251 3.98 -2.71 21.98
C LYS A 251 4.16 -2.28 23.43
N THR A 252 4.46 -3.23 24.29
CA THR A 252 4.97 -2.93 25.64
C THR A 252 6.24 -2.09 25.54
N SER A 253 6.38 -1.06 26.39
CA SER A 253 7.57 -0.20 26.46
C SER A 253 8.12 -0.14 27.88
N SER A 254 9.41 0.18 28.02
CA SER A 254 10.09 0.22 29.31
C SER A 254 11.13 1.35 29.30
N PHE A 255 10.70 2.58 29.58
CA PHE A 255 11.60 3.74 29.74
C PHE A 255 11.87 4.02 31.23
N ILE A 256 10.83 4.03 32.07
CA ILE A 256 10.91 4.13 33.54
C ILE A 256 9.76 3.29 34.11
N GLY A 257 9.95 1.98 34.21
CA GLY A 257 8.87 1.01 34.50
C GLY A 257 8.20 0.44 33.24
N VAL A 258 7.59 -0.73 33.36
CA VAL A 258 6.96 -1.43 32.22
C VAL A 258 5.57 -0.87 31.99
N ASN A 259 5.37 -0.19 30.85
CA ASN A 259 4.08 0.31 30.43
C ASN A 259 3.40 -0.69 29.49
N TYR A 260 2.18 -1.10 29.86
CA TYR A 260 1.39 -2.06 29.11
C TYR A 260 0.30 -1.33 28.32
N PRO A 261 0.12 -1.62 27.02
CA PRO A 261 -0.98 -1.05 26.26
C PRO A 261 -2.33 -1.43 26.88
N LYS A 262 -3.26 -0.47 26.92
CA LYS A 262 -4.66 -0.75 27.27
C LYS A 262 -5.27 -1.69 26.23
N ILE A 263 -5.97 -2.73 26.71
CA ILE A 263 -6.66 -3.69 25.86
C ILE A 263 -8.05 -3.15 25.52
N GLU A 264 -8.44 -3.31 24.26
CA GLU A 264 -9.74 -2.89 23.73
C GLU A 264 -10.47 -4.09 23.12
N PRO A 265 -11.80 -4.02 22.94
CA PRO A 265 -12.55 -5.12 22.35
C PRO A 265 -12.07 -5.45 20.94
N GLY A 266 -11.95 -6.75 20.64
CA GLY A 266 -11.44 -7.25 19.36
C GLY A 266 -9.93 -7.11 19.18
N ALA A 267 -9.19 -6.78 20.23
CA ALA A 267 -7.74 -6.76 20.19
C ALA A 267 -7.15 -8.18 20.17
N GLU A 268 -5.98 -8.30 19.55
CA GLU A 268 -5.18 -9.52 19.51
C GLU A 268 -3.84 -9.26 20.23
N ILE A 269 -3.53 -10.07 21.23
CA ILE A 269 -2.31 -10.03 22.01
C ILE A 269 -1.36 -11.09 21.45
N ILE A 270 -0.24 -10.64 20.88
CA ILE A 270 0.79 -11.51 20.31
C ILE A 270 2.00 -11.52 21.23
N VAL A 271 2.28 -12.68 21.82
CA VAL A 271 3.48 -12.91 22.63
C VAL A 271 4.57 -13.55 21.76
N PRO A 272 5.69 -12.87 21.48
CA PRO A 272 6.71 -13.42 20.60
C PRO A 272 7.55 -14.50 21.28
N LEU A 273 8.04 -15.45 20.50
CA LEU A 273 9.00 -16.46 20.94
C LEU A 273 10.43 -15.90 20.88
N LYS A 274 11.27 -16.30 21.84
CA LYS A 274 12.72 -16.05 21.82
C LYS A 274 13.32 -16.78 20.61
N PRO A 275 14.21 -16.14 19.84
CA PRO A 275 14.94 -16.86 18.80
C PRO A 275 15.72 -18.01 19.43
N LYS A 276 15.69 -19.19 18.80
CA LYS A 276 16.55 -20.30 19.20
C LYS A 276 17.99 -19.80 19.13
N LYS A 277 18.73 -19.87 20.25
CA LYS A 277 20.15 -19.49 20.28
C LYS A 277 20.86 -20.36 19.24
N SER A 278 21.32 -19.80 18.13
CA SER A 278 22.42 -20.41 17.38
C SER A 278 23.56 -20.57 18.37
N ALA A 279 24.18 -21.76 18.40
CA ALA A 279 25.24 -22.10 19.35
C ALA A 279 26.14 -20.88 19.58
N ARG A 280 26.02 -20.25 20.77
CA ARG A 280 27.10 -19.40 21.26
C ARG A 280 28.33 -20.28 21.18
N LEU A 281 29.44 -19.77 20.64
CA LEU A 281 30.75 -20.42 20.75
C LEU A 281 30.82 -21.04 22.15
N SER A 282 30.86 -22.37 22.21
CA SER A 282 30.97 -23.06 23.49
C SER A 282 32.19 -22.50 24.21
N ALA A 283 32.21 -22.49 25.54
CA ALA A 283 33.42 -22.17 26.28
C ALA A 283 34.61 -23.00 25.75
N ALA A 284 34.35 -24.25 25.32
CA ALA A 284 35.33 -25.10 24.64
C ALA A 284 35.83 -24.53 23.30
N THR A 285 34.96 -23.91 22.49
CA THR A 285 35.35 -23.30 21.21
C THR A 285 36.14 -22.00 21.42
N ALA A 286 35.78 -21.21 22.45
CA ALA A 286 36.55 -20.02 22.82
C ALA A 286 37.93 -20.38 23.39
N ILE A 287 38.00 -21.42 24.25
CA ILE A 287 39.26 -21.97 24.75
C ILE A 287 40.10 -22.49 23.58
N GLY A 288 39.52 -23.27 22.66
CA GLY A 288 40.22 -23.78 21.48
C GLY A 288 40.78 -22.69 20.55
N LEU A 289 40.05 -21.59 20.34
CA LEU A 289 40.54 -20.43 19.61
C LEU A 289 41.69 -19.73 20.33
N SER A 290 41.60 -19.58 21.66
CA SER A 290 42.66 -18.96 22.47
C SER A 290 43.95 -19.80 22.46
N THR A 291 43.85 -21.13 22.53
CA THR A 291 45.01 -22.02 22.44
C THR A 291 45.65 -21.96 21.06
N ALA A 292 44.87 -21.94 19.99
CA ALA A 292 45.40 -21.83 18.63
C ALA A 292 46.15 -20.50 18.40
N LEU A 293 45.61 -19.38 18.90
CA LEU A 293 46.26 -18.07 18.83
C LEU A 293 47.54 -18.01 19.67
N ALA A 294 47.55 -18.63 20.85
CA ALA A 294 48.75 -18.74 21.69
C ALA A 294 49.85 -19.57 21.01
N SER A 295 49.50 -20.70 20.38
CA SER A 295 50.44 -21.51 19.60
C SER A 295 51.01 -20.77 18.40
N LEU A 296 50.19 -20.00 17.68
CA LEU A 296 50.66 -19.14 16.58
C LEU A 296 51.62 -18.05 17.08
N SER A 297 51.31 -17.43 18.21
CA SER A 297 52.16 -16.40 18.83
C SER A 297 53.51 -17.00 19.25
N LEU A 298 53.49 -18.17 19.87
CA LEU A 298 54.70 -18.92 20.23
C LEU A 298 55.52 -19.30 18.98
N MET A 299 54.88 -19.74 17.91
CA MET A 299 55.54 -20.06 16.64
C MET A 299 56.23 -18.82 16.06
N ILE A 300 55.54 -17.67 16.02
CA ILE A 300 56.10 -16.40 15.52
C ILE A 300 57.30 -15.97 16.38
N VAL A 301 57.18 -16.03 17.71
CA VAL A 301 58.29 -15.69 18.63
C VAL A 301 59.47 -16.64 18.44
N THR A 302 59.21 -17.94 18.24
CA THR A 302 60.25 -18.94 18.02
C THR A 302 60.99 -18.67 16.72
N ILE A 303 60.26 -18.47 15.61
CA ILE A 303 60.83 -18.10 14.30
C ILE A 303 61.65 -16.81 14.41
N ALA A 304 61.11 -15.77 15.07
CA ALA A 304 61.81 -14.50 15.25
C ALA A 304 63.11 -14.65 16.06
N LYS A 305 63.15 -15.58 17.03
CA LYS A 305 64.34 -15.89 17.82
C LYS A 305 65.35 -16.76 17.06
N THR A 306 64.89 -17.61 16.14
CA THR A 306 65.75 -18.43 15.28
C THR A 306 66.38 -17.63 14.12
N ILE A 307 65.76 -16.54 13.68
CA ILE A 307 66.26 -15.68 12.59
C ILE A 307 67.25 -14.61 13.08
N LYS A 308 67.28 -14.30 14.39
CA LYS A 308 68.36 -13.50 14.98
C LYS A 308 69.51 -14.46 15.36
N PRO A 309 70.69 -14.38 14.71
CA PRO A 309 71.84 -15.22 15.04
C PRO A 309 72.40 -14.91 16.42
#